data_AF-A0A494T5W5-F1
#
_entry.id   AF-A0A494T5W5-F1
#
_cell.length_a   1.000
_cell.length_b   1.000
_cell.length_c   1.000
_cell.angle_alpha   90.00
_cell.angle_beta   90.00
_cell.angle_gamma   90.00
#
_symmetry.space_group_name_H-M   'P 1'
#
loop_
_entity.id
_entity.type
_entity.pdbx_description
1 polymer ?
#
loop_
_entity_poly.entity_id
_entity_poly.type
_entity_poly.pdbx_seq_one_letter_code
_entity_poly.pdbx_strand_id
1 'polypeptide(L)'
;MRRACGQPRGDYWYNWPISNWGARLRVKNDRFYAMIGAYEINPRNLDHEFTIGYFHGATGVMVPVEVGYTPRFGTSRLPGSYKFGGWYNSANADDLYYDINYQPPAVTGLAPLQKNGRYGAYIQFQQQLTGTTEDGPTGPKTKQGMTAFLNVTQTDRATQVTDNQIAGGVFYTGLFKSRPQDDMGIAIARTNVNARSTRDIVPGAERPNAEYAAEINYGVHLTDWLVLKPNIQYIIDPGGYAHATDVVVLGMDGSIKF
;
A
#
# COMPACT_ATOMS: atom_id res chain seq x y z
N MET A 1 2.05 -14.47 1.03
CA MET A 1 2.26 -13.01 1.02
C MET A 1 1.20 -12.43 0.11
N ARG A 2 0.12 -11.86 0.65
CA ARG A 2 -0.91 -11.20 -0.16
C ARG A 2 -0.52 -9.73 -0.25
N ARG A 3 0.02 -9.32 -1.39
CA ARG A 3 0.35 -7.92 -1.68
C ARG A 3 -0.96 -7.24 -2.06
N ALA A 4 -1.51 -6.43 -1.17
CA ALA A 4 -2.50 -5.43 -1.55
C ALA A 4 -1.74 -4.12 -1.78
N CYS A 5 -1.81 -3.63 -3.01
CA CYS A 5 -1.40 -2.29 -3.41
C CYS A 5 -2.02 -1.26 -2.44
N GLY A 6 -1.19 -0.44 -1.79
CA GLY A 6 -1.67 0.46 -0.73
C GLY A 6 -0.63 1.40 -0.12
N GLN A 7 0.61 1.38 -0.59
CA GLN A 7 1.67 2.24 -0.05
C GLN A 7 2.16 3.25 -1.10
N PRO A 8 2.35 4.53 -0.72
CA PRO A 8 2.79 5.58 -1.63
C PRO A 8 4.14 5.27 -2.29
N ARG A 9 4.43 5.99 -3.39
CA ARG A 9 5.59 5.82 -4.27
C ARG A 9 6.94 5.57 -3.54
N GLY A 10 7.83 4.85 -4.22
CA GLY A 10 9.12 4.36 -3.71
C GLY A 10 10.18 5.41 -3.36
N ASP A 11 9.92 6.70 -3.59
CA ASP A 11 10.73 7.84 -3.11
C ASP A 11 10.42 8.24 -1.66
N TYR A 12 9.37 7.66 -1.08
CA TYR A 12 8.88 7.99 0.25
C TYR A 12 9.12 6.91 1.29
N TRP A 13 8.92 5.65 0.88
CA TRP A 13 8.98 4.47 1.70
C TRP A 13 9.63 3.34 0.89
N TYR A 14 10.80 2.89 1.32
CA TYR A 14 11.49 1.79 0.66
C TYR A 14 10.87 0.45 1.08
N ASN A 15 10.21 -0.19 0.13
CA ASN A 15 9.62 -1.51 0.30
C ASN A 15 10.57 -2.59 -0.21
N TRP A 16 10.30 -3.83 0.19
CA TRP A 16 10.96 -5.00 -0.40
C TRP A 16 10.93 -4.89 -1.94
N PRO A 17 12.07 -5.06 -2.64
CA PRO A 17 13.31 -5.72 -2.21
C PRO A 17 14.38 -4.85 -1.55
N ILE A 18 14.14 -3.56 -1.33
CA ILE A 18 15.15 -2.66 -0.76
C ILE A 18 15.30 -2.90 0.75
N SER A 19 16.54 -2.92 1.24
CA SER A 19 16.87 -3.01 2.66
C SER A 19 17.46 -1.71 3.18
N ASN A 20 17.10 -1.33 4.42
CA ASN A 20 17.72 -0.20 5.13
C ASN A 20 18.05 -0.61 6.57
N TRP A 21 18.96 0.11 7.20
CA TRP A 21 19.15 0.00 8.64
C TRP A 21 17.88 0.39 9.38
N GLY A 22 17.59 -0.33 10.46
CA GLY A 22 16.46 0.04 11.30
C GLY A 22 16.30 -0.85 12.53
N ALA A 23 15.49 -0.35 13.45
CA ALA A 23 15.09 -1.05 14.65
C ALA A 23 13.56 -1.00 14.78
N ARG A 24 12.97 -2.06 15.32
CA ARG A 24 11.53 -2.13 15.56
C ARG A 24 11.25 -2.77 16.91
N LEU A 25 10.47 -2.07 17.72
CA LEU A 25 9.91 -2.59 18.96
C LEU A 25 8.44 -2.95 18.74
N ARG A 26 8.03 -4.12 19.23
CA ARG A 26 6.63 -4.55 19.22
C ARG A 26 6.26 -5.14 20.57
N VAL A 27 5.17 -4.64 21.13
CA VAL A 27 4.54 -5.16 22.34
C VAL A 27 3.15 -5.71 21.97
N LYS A 28 2.75 -6.84 22.55
CA LYS A 28 1.47 -7.48 22.23
C LYS A 28 0.86 -8.17 23.44
N ASN A 29 -0.46 -8.28 23.42
CA ASN A 29 -1.24 -9.21 24.23
C ASN A 29 -2.12 -10.07 23.29
N ASP A 30 -3.11 -10.77 23.83
CA ASP A 30 -3.95 -11.71 23.07
C ASP A 30 -4.79 -11.07 21.96
N ARG A 31 -5.11 -9.79 22.08
CA ARG A 31 -6.02 -9.09 21.15
C ARG A 31 -5.45 -7.82 20.56
N PHE A 32 -4.45 -7.23 21.19
CA PHE A 32 -3.88 -5.95 20.80
C PHE A 32 -2.38 -6.07 20.64
N TYR A 33 -1.84 -5.27 19.74
CA TYR A 33 -0.41 -4.98 19.71
C TYR A 33 -0.17 -3.51 19.41
N ALA A 34 0.96 -3.01 19.86
CA ALA A 34 1.50 -1.74 19.45
C ALA A 34 2.92 -1.95 18.94
N MET A 35 3.32 -1.23 17.91
CA MET A 35 4.68 -1.24 17.41
C MET A 35 5.13 0.14 17.00
N ILE A 36 6.42 0.36 17.15
CA ILE A 36 7.14 1.54 16.68
C ILE A 36 8.43 1.08 16.02
N GLY A 37 8.81 1.73 14.94
CA GLY A 37 10.09 1.52 14.28
C GLY A 37 10.85 2.82 14.10
N ALA A 38 12.15 2.70 13.84
CA ALA A 38 12.98 3.75 13.30
C ALA A 38 13.82 3.13 12.19
N TYR A 39 13.67 3.66 10.97
CA TYR A 39 14.31 3.15 9.77
C TYR A 39 15.09 4.28 9.12
N GLU A 40 16.31 4.00 8.68
CA GLU A 40 17.12 4.92 7.91
C GLU A 40 16.45 5.22 6.57
N ILE A 41 16.44 6.50 6.19
CA ILE A 41 16.13 6.95 4.83
C ILE A 41 17.45 7.38 4.18
N ASN A 42 17.91 6.56 3.25
CA ASN A 42 19.14 6.78 2.51
C ASN A 42 18.89 6.51 1.02
N PRO A 43 18.87 7.57 0.16
CA PRO A 43 18.64 7.43 -1.28
C PRO A 43 19.57 6.46 -1.98
N ARG A 44 20.77 6.23 -1.43
CA ARG A 44 21.73 5.27 -1.98
C ARG A 44 21.26 3.83 -1.90
N ASN A 45 20.31 3.50 -1.03
CA ASN A 45 19.71 2.16 -0.99
C ASN A 45 18.92 1.83 -2.27
N LEU A 46 18.74 2.80 -3.18
CA LEU A 46 18.20 2.61 -4.52
C LEU A 46 19.27 2.32 -5.59
N ASP A 47 20.56 2.44 -5.24
CA ASP A 47 21.67 2.14 -6.14
C ASP A 47 21.64 0.64 -6.52
N HIS A 48 22.03 0.31 -7.75
CA HIS A 48 21.96 -1.04 -8.30
C HIS A 48 23.15 -1.92 -7.87
N GLU A 49 23.58 -1.80 -6.62
CA GLU A 49 24.74 -2.48 -6.06
C GLU A 49 24.36 -3.29 -4.81
N PHE A 50 25.00 -4.45 -4.63
CA PHE A 50 24.86 -5.18 -3.38
C PHE A 50 25.63 -4.45 -2.27
N THR A 51 24.93 -4.08 -1.21
CA THR A 51 25.51 -3.46 -0.02
C THR A 51 24.95 -4.11 1.24
N ILE A 52 25.78 -4.19 2.28
CA ILE A 52 25.34 -4.57 3.64
C ILE A 52 24.65 -3.38 4.32
N GLY A 53 24.74 -2.20 3.72
CA GLY A 53 24.15 -0.94 4.16
C GLY A 53 25.15 0.20 3.98
N TYR A 54 24.66 1.38 3.66
CA TYR A 54 25.50 2.57 3.58
C TYR A 54 25.62 3.22 4.95
N PHE A 55 26.85 3.59 5.33
CA PHE A 55 27.11 4.32 6.59
C PHE A 55 27.13 5.85 6.41
N HIS A 56 26.84 6.32 5.20
CA HIS A 56 26.76 7.74 4.83
C HIS A 56 25.73 7.95 3.73
N GLY A 57 25.28 9.19 3.55
CA GLY A 57 24.24 9.54 2.57
C GLY A 57 22.81 9.47 3.10
N ALA A 58 22.63 9.09 4.37
CA ALA A 58 21.33 9.16 5.04
C ALA A 58 20.81 10.61 5.05
N THR A 59 19.57 10.78 4.60
CA THR A 59 18.89 12.08 4.54
C THR A 59 17.84 12.23 5.65
N GLY A 60 17.49 11.16 6.34
CA GLY A 60 16.56 11.22 7.47
C GLY A 60 16.26 9.86 8.09
N VAL A 61 15.24 9.86 8.93
CA VAL A 61 14.70 8.69 9.62
C VAL A 61 13.20 8.62 9.43
N MET A 62 12.70 7.43 9.11
CA MET A 62 11.29 7.11 9.08
C MET A 62 10.88 6.39 10.36
N VAL A 63 9.92 6.98 11.06
CA VAL A 63 9.36 6.50 12.32
C VAL A 63 7.90 6.12 12.11
N PRO A 64 7.59 4.85 11.81
CA PRO A 64 6.22 4.36 11.81
C PRO A 64 5.77 3.95 13.21
N VAL A 65 4.51 4.22 13.52
CA VAL A 65 3.80 3.75 14.71
C VAL A 65 2.53 3.04 14.25
N GLU A 66 2.22 1.90 14.83
CA GLU A 66 0.99 1.15 14.53
C GLU A 66 0.40 0.56 15.81
N VAL A 67 -0.92 0.63 15.93
CA VAL A 67 -1.72 -0.14 16.87
C VAL A 67 -2.58 -1.09 16.07
N GLY A 68 -2.60 -2.35 16.47
CA GLY A 68 -3.44 -3.37 15.87
C GLY A 68 -4.35 -4.06 16.87
N TYR A 69 -5.54 -4.41 16.42
CA TYR A 69 -6.56 -5.17 17.13
C TYR A 69 -6.94 -6.41 16.33
N THR A 70 -6.92 -7.58 16.96
CA THR A 70 -7.18 -8.89 16.33
C THR A 70 -8.38 -9.57 16.98
N PRO A 71 -9.63 -9.12 16.68
CA PRO A 71 -10.84 -9.71 17.22
C PRO A 71 -11.11 -11.12 16.67
N ARG A 72 -12.03 -11.82 17.36
CA ARG A 72 -12.70 -13.02 16.84
C ARG A 72 -14.20 -12.85 17.00
N PHE A 73 -14.95 -12.93 15.91
CA PHE A 73 -16.39 -12.68 15.89
C PHE A 73 -17.23 -13.94 15.76
N GLY A 74 -18.41 -13.90 16.37
CA GLY A 74 -19.41 -14.96 16.29
C GLY A 74 -19.04 -16.24 17.03
N THR A 75 -19.97 -17.20 17.01
CA THR A 75 -19.76 -18.55 17.56
C THR A 75 -18.65 -19.30 16.83
N SER A 76 -18.47 -19.03 15.52
CA SER A 76 -17.40 -19.60 14.70
C SER A 76 -16.03 -18.96 14.88
N ARG A 77 -15.88 -17.99 15.82
CA ARG A 77 -14.61 -17.32 16.17
C ARG A 77 -13.82 -16.79 14.96
N LEU A 78 -14.51 -16.19 14.00
CA LEU A 78 -13.93 -15.73 12.74
C LEU A 78 -12.93 -14.60 12.97
N PRO A 79 -11.67 -14.72 12.50
CA PRO A 79 -10.60 -13.77 12.79
C PRO A 79 -10.80 -12.44 12.05
N GLY A 80 -10.49 -11.36 12.77
CA GLY A 80 -10.30 -10.03 12.22
C GLY A 80 -8.89 -9.49 12.50
N SER A 81 -8.47 -8.50 11.72
CA SER A 81 -7.22 -7.76 11.89
C SER A 81 -7.46 -6.31 11.50
N TYR A 82 -7.51 -5.42 12.49
CA TYR A 82 -7.73 -4.00 12.32
C TYR A 82 -6.47 -3.25 12.74
N LYS A 83 -5.93 -2.43 11.86
CA LYS A 83 -4.66 -1.73 12.07
C LYS A 83 -4.87 -0.25 11.85
N PHE A 84 -4.28 0.53 12.73
CA PHE A 84 -4.25 1.98 12.68
C PHE A 84 -2.80 2.39 12.82
N GLY A 85 -2.27 3.06 11.82
CA GLY A 85 -0.89 3.45 11.83
C GLY A 85 -0.67 4.83 11.27
N GLY A 86 0.49 5.38 11.58
CA GLY A 86 0.98 6.62 11.02
C GLY A 86 2.49 6.59 11.00
N TRP A 87 3.06 7.53 10.28
CA TRP A 87 4.49 7.64 10.17
C TRP A 87 4.91 9.09 10.04
N TYR A 88 6.15 9.33 10.44
CA TYR A 88 6.87 10.57 10.17
C TYR A 88 8.21 10.22 9.53
N ASN A 89 8.52 10.86 8.41
CA ASN A 89 9.80 10.78 7.73
C ASN A 89 10.49 12.14 7.90
N SER A 90 11.68 12.18 8.49
CA SER A 90 12.40 13.43 8.75
C SER A 90 13.19 13.97 7.54
N ALA A 91 13.27 13.22 6.43
CA ALA A 91 13.98 13.67 5.24
C ALA A 91 13.29 14.89 4.59
N ASN A 92 14.10 15.78 4.03
CA ASN A 92 13.60 16.93 3.29
C ASN A 92 12.90 16.49 1.99
N ALA A 93 11.89 17.23 1.58
CA ALA A 93 11.23 17.03 0.31
C ALA A 93 10.70 18.33 -0.28
N ASP A 94 10.54 18.34 -1.60
CA ASP A 94 10.03 19.47 -2.37
C ASP A 94 8.55 19.72 -2.04
N ASP A 95 8.18 20.97 -1.80
CA ASP A 95 6.78 21.38 -1.81
C ASP A 95 6.22 21.29 -3.24
N LEU A 96 5.02 20.72 -3.35
CA LEU A 96 4.36 20.49 -4.63
C LEU A 96 3.88 21.76 -5.34
N TYR A 97 3.76 22.87 -4.63
CA TYR A 97 3.12 24.08 -5.14
C TYR A 97 3.97 25.34 -4.98
N TYR A 98 4.76 25.46 -3.93
CA TYR A 98 5.54 26.68 -3.66
C TYR A 98 7.00 26.50 -4.05
N ASP A 99 7.56 27.51 -4.71
CA ASP A 99 9.00 27.71 -4.89
C ASP A 99 9.60 28.52 -3.72
N ILE A 100 10.92 28.78 -3.79
CA ILE A 100 11.66 29.58 -2.80
C ILE A 100 11.09 30.99 -2.53
N ASN A 101 10.28 31.54 -3.43
CA ASN A 101 9.65 32.86 -3.32
C ASN A 101 8.12 32.76 -3.07
N TYR A 102 7.63 31.58 -2.69
CA TYR A 102 6.21 31.29 -2.48
C TYR A 102 5.34 31.51 -3.73
N GLN A 103 5.90 31.28 -4.91
CA GLN A 103 5.18 31.28 -6.20
C GLN A 103 5.12 29.86 -6.79
N PRO A 104 4.23 29.60 -7.77
CA PRO A 104 4.18 28.31 -8.44
C PRO A 104 5.46 28.03 -9.25
N PRO A 105 6.24 26.96 -8.96
CA PRO A 105 7.49 26.65 -9.66
C PRO A 105 7.26 26.35 -11.15
N ALA A 106 6.07 25.85 -11.52
CA ALA A 106 5.68 25.64 -12.91
C ALA A 106 5.57 26.94 -13.73
N VAL A 107 5.44 28.11 -13.09
CA VAL A 107 5.39 29.43 -13.73
C VAL A 107 6.75 30.11 -13.69
N THR A 108 7.44 30.04 -12.55
CA THR A 108 8.69 30.77 -12.33
C THR A 108 9.93 30.02 -12.80
N GLY A 109 9.87 28.68 -12.87
CA GLY A 109 11.02 27.81 -13.12
C GLY A 109 12.02 27.76 -11.96
N LEU A 110 11.70 28.37 -10.81
CA LEU A 110 12.58 28.38 -9.64
C LEU A 110 12.50 27.06 -8.86
N ALA A 111 13.52 26.82 -8.02
CA ALA A 111 13.58 25.62 -7.19
C ALA A 111 12.39 25.53 -6.22
N PRO A 112 11.80 24.34 -6.02
CA PRO A 112 10.74 24.13 -5.04
C PRO A 112 11.17 24.50 -3.62
N LEU A 113 10.22 25.01 -2.83
CA LEU A 113 10.40 25.24 -1.40
C LEU A 113 10.65 23.89 -0.71
N GLN A 114 11.75 23.78 0.03
CA GLN A 114 12.02 22.58 0.82
C GLN A 114 11.12 22.53 2.06
N LYS A 115 10.49 21.38 2.27
CA LYS A 115 9.77 21.04 3.50
C LYS A 115 10.57 20.05 4.32
N ASN A 116 10.70 20.37 5.60
CA ASN A 116 11.33 19.49 6.57
C ASN A 116 10.28 18.53 7.09
N GLY A 117 10.46 17.27 6.74
CA GLY A 117 9.63 16.18 7.21
C GLY A 117 8.33 15.98 6.43
N ARG A 118 7.92 14.72 6.39
CA ARG A 118 6.75 14.23 5.68
C ARG A 118 6.01 13.25 6.57
N TYR A 119 4.71 13.13 6.42
CA TYR A 119 3.91 12.29 7.32
C TYR A 119 2.70 11.71 6.62
N GLY A 120 2.11 10.71 7.26
CA GLY A 120 0.81 10.21 6.86
C GLY A 120 0.28 9.19 7.83
N ALA A 121 -0.90 8.69 7.51
CA ALA A 121 -1.64 7.74 8.31
C ALA A 121 -2.31 6.70 7.42
N TYR A 122 -2.54 5.53 7.97
CA TYR A 122 -3.32 4.50 7.33
C TYR A 122 -4.25 3.80 8.33
N ILE A 123 -5.32 3.25 7.78
CA ILE A 123 -6.17 2.28 8.44
C ILE A 123 -6.29 1.05 7.54
N GLN A 124 -6.26 -0.13 8.13
CA GLN A 124 -6.46 -1.39 7.43
C GLN A 124 -7.42 -2.25 8.24
N PHE A 125 -8.49 -2.71 7.60
CA PHE A 125 -9.44 -3.64 8.16
C PHE A 125 -9.42 -4.91 7.32
N GLN A 126 -9.36 -6.05 7.98
CA GLN A 126 -9.59 -7.34 7.36
C GLN A 126 -10.47 -8.17 8.29
N GLN A 127 -11.55 -8.75 7.78
CA GLN A 127 -12.48 -9.55 8.58
C GLN A 127 -12.95 -10.77 7.80
N GLN A 128 -12.76 -11.96 8.35
CA GLN A 128 -13.44 -13.14 7.85
C GLN A 128 -14.93 -13.07 8.19
N LEU A 129 -15.78 -13.09 7.17
CA LEU A 129 -17.23 -12.93 7.30
C LEU A 129 -17.97 -14.27 7.36
N THR A 130 -17.42 -15.30 6.68
CA THR A 130 -18.06 -16.63 6.61
C THR A 130 -17.02 -17.75 6.63
N GLY A 131 -17.52 -18.98 6.81
CA GLY A 131 -16.75 -20.21 6.64
C GLY A 131 -15.99 -20.62 7.90
N THR A 132 -14.80 -21.20 7.71
CA THR A 132 -14.03 -21.85 8.78
C THR A 132 -12.62 -21.29 8.87
N THR A 133 -12.08 -21.35 10.08
CA THR A 133 -10.74 -20.87 10.40
C THR A 133 -9.98 -21.97 11.15
N GLU A 134 -8.66 -21.97 11.00
CA GLU A 134 -7.75 -22.82 11.77
C GLU A 134 -6.72 -21.94 12.46
N ASP A 135 -6.43 -22.22 13.73
CA ASP A 135 -5.35 -21.57 14.44
C ASP A 135 -4.01 -22.20 14.04
N GLY A 136 -3.10 -21.38 13.52
CA GLY A 136 -1.74 -21.80 13.17
C GLY A 136 -0.66 -21.12 14.01
N PRO A 137 0.61 -21.52 13.85
CA PRO A 137 1.74 -20.95 14.59
C PRO A 137 1.91 -19.44 14.40
N THR A 138 1.46 -18.93 13.25
CA THR A 138 1.54 -17.50 12.87
C THR A 138 0.22 -16.75 13.08
N GLY A 139 -0.75 -17.35 13.78
CA GLY A 139 -2.09 -16.80 13.98
C GLY A 139 -3.17 -17.54 13.17
N PRO A 140 -4.43 -17.08 13.28
CA PRO A 140 -5.56 -17.72 12.61
C PRO A 140 -5.47 -17.59 11.08
N LYS A 141 -5.85 -18.66 10.39
CA LYS A 141 -5.85 -18.76 8.93
C LYS A 141 -7.24 -19.13 8.44
N THR A 142 -7.75 -18.39 7.45
CA THR A 142 -8.97 -18.76 6.73
C THR A 142 -8.76 -20.09 6.00
N LYS A 143 -9.57 -21.09 6.33
CA LYS A 143 -9.61 -22.38 5.59
C LYS A 143 -10.59 -22.33 4.44
N GLN A 144 -11.75 -21.74 4.68
CA GLN A 144 -12.81 -21.57 3.69
C GLN A 144 -13.63 -20.34 4.01
N GLY A 145 -14.20 -19.72 2.99
CA GLY A 145 -15.21 -18.67 3.12
C GLY A 145 -14.70 -17.30 2.72
N MET A 146 -15.53 -16.30 2.99
CA MET A 146 -15.34 -14.93 2.54
C MET A 146 -14.58 -14.10 3.58
N THR A 147 -13.62 -13.31 3.12
CA THR A 147 -12.88 -12.31 3.91
C THR A 147 -12.98 -10.97 3.20
N ALA A 148 -13.50 -9.95 3.88
CA ALA A 148 -13.51 -8.58 3.37
C ALA A 148 -12.29 -7.82 3.85
N PHE A 149 -11.85 -6.84 3.07
CA PHE A 149 -10.81 -5.90 3.46
C PHE A 149 -11.12 -4.46 3.05
N LEU A 150 -10.52 -3.52 3.77
CA LEU A 150 -10.50 -2.10 3.46
C LEU A 150 -9.15 -1.53 3.89
N ASN A 151 -8.48 -0.83 3.00
CA ASN A 151 -7.27 -0.08 3.23
C ASN A 151 -7.53 1.38 2.88
N VAL A 152 -7.17 2.29 3.76
CA VAL A 152 -7.20 3.73 3.49
C VAL A 152 -5.85 4.30 3.92
N THR A 153 -5.25 5.09 3.06
CA THR A 153 -3.97 5.75 3.30
C THR A 153 -4.13 7.23 2.97
N GLN A 154 -3.65 8.09 3.87
CA GLN A 154 -3.55 9.53 3.69
C GLN A 154 -2.10 9.94 3.87
N THR A 155 -1.58 10.75 2.95
CA THR A 155 -0.24 11.32 3.02
C THR A 155 -0.29 12.84 3.12
N ASP A 156 0.83 13.45 3.45
CA ASP A 156 0.97 14.89 3.54
C ASP A 156 0.70 15.56 2.19
N ARG A 157 -0.14 16.59 2.19
CA ARG A 157 -0.52 17.28 0.95
C ARG A 157 0.52 18.27 0.45
N ALA A 158 1.62 18.45 1.19
CA ALA A 158 2.67 19.40 0.84
C ALA A 158 3.69 18.81 -0.12
N THR A 159 4.03 17.53 0.02
CA THR A 159 5.15 16.93 -0.71
C THR A 159 4.75 15.69 -1.51
N GLN A 160 3.51 15.20 -1.37
CA GLN A 160 3.04 13.99 -2.04
C GLN A 160 2.06 14.25 -3.16
N VAL A 161 2.41 13.78 -4.36
CA VAL A 161 1.57 13.86 -5.57
C VAL A 161 0.29 13.05 -5.40
N THR A 162 0.34 11.93 -4.69
CA THR A 162 -0.85 11.14 -4.35
C THR A 162 -1.12 11.29 -2.86
N ASP A 163 -2.14 12.08 -2.51
CA ASP A 163 -2.43 12.41 -1.11
C ASP A 163 -3.35 11.39 -0.45
N ASN A 164 -4.16 10.66 -1.21
CA ASN A 164 -5.11 9.69 -0.66
C ASN A 164 -5.21 8.43 -1.53
N GLN A 165 -5.33 7.29 -0.87
CA GLN A 165 -5.66 6.03 -1.52
C GLN A 165 -6.66 5.25 -0.69
N ILE A 166 -7.68 4.68 -1.35
CA ILE A 166 -8.66 3.79 -0.72
C ILE A 166 -8.72 2.54 -1.57
N ALA A 167 -8.60 1.37 -0.96
CA ALA A 167 -8.78 0.09 -1.63
C ALA A 167 -9.63 -0.84 -0.76
N GLY A 168 -10.60 -1.52 -1.35
CA GLY A 168 -11.47 -2.42 -0.64
C GLY A 168 -11.92 -3.57 -1.52
N GLY A 169 -12.32 -4.66 -0.90
CA GLY A 169 -12.70 -5.84 -1.65
C GLY A 169 -12.98 -7.05 -0.79
N VAL A 170 -13.15 -8.17 -1.47
CA VAL A 170 -13.41 -9.46 -0.86
C VAL A 170 -12.53 -10.53 -1.48
N PHE A 171 -12.13 -11.49 -0.66
CA PHE A 171 -11.56 -12.75 -1.11
C PHE A 171 -12.44 -13.90 -0.64
N TYR A 172 -12.61 -14.90 -1.47
CA TYR A 172 -13.27 -16.15 -1.11
C TYR A 172 -12.31 -17.31 -1.27
N THR A 173 -12.10 -18.09 -0.21
CA THR A 173 -11.26 -19.30 -0.25
C THR A 173 -12.16 -20.55 -0.29
N GLY A 174 -11.83 -21.50 -1.17
CA GLY A 174 -12.55 -22.76 -1.32
C GLY A 174 -13.94 -22.60 -1.90
N LEU A 175 -14.07 -21.85 -3.00
CA LEU A 175 -15.35 -21.60 -3.68
C LEU A 175 -15.98 -22.90 -4.20
N PHE A 176 -15.17 -23.80 -4.74
CA PHE A 176 -15.61 -25.11 -5.22
C PHE A 176 -15.16 -26.23 -4.29
N LYS A 177 -16.06 -27.18 -4.00
CA LYS A 177 -15.73 -28.35 -3.17
C LYS A 177 -14.59 -29.19 -3.74
N SER A 178 -14.46 -29.25 -5.07
CA SER A 178 -13.37 -29.94 -5.76
C SER A 178 -12.02 -29.23 -5.63
N ARG A 179 -12.02 -27.94 -5.27
CA ARG A 179 -10.83 -27.08 -5.18
C ARG A 179 -10.85 -26.25 -3.88
N PRO A 180 -10.76 -26.89 -2.70
CA PRO A 180 -10.95 -26.21 -1.41
C PRO A 180 -9.81 -25.23 -1.07
N GLN A 181 -8.66 -25.33 -1.74
CA GLN A 181 -7.51 -24.44 -1.52
C GLN A 181 -7.51 -23.20 -2.42
N ASP A 182 -8.25 -23.24 -3.53
CA ASP A 182 -8.32 -22.13 -4.48
C ASP A 182 -8.90 -20.87 -3.83
N ASP A 183 -8.48 -19.70 -4.30
CA ASP A 183 -9.01 -18.41 -3.86
C ASP A 183 -9.43 -17.51 -5.01
N MET A 184 -10.53 -16.79 -4.83
CA MET A 184 -10.98 -15.76 -5.76
C MET A 184 -10.96 -14.41 -5.05
N GLY A 185 -10.55 -13.36 -5.74
CA GLY A 185 -10.54 -12.00 -5.22
C GLY A 185 -11.26 -11.04 -6.14
N ILE A 186 -12.00 -10.10 -5.56
CA ILE A 186 -12.52 -8.91 -6.23
C ILE A 186 -12.11 -7.70 -5.40
N ALA A 187 -11.51 -6.70 -6.03
CA ALA A 187 -11.07 -5.48 -5.37
C ALA A 187 -11.38 -4.26 -6.23
N ILE A 188 -11.64 -3.14 -5.56
CA ILE A 188 -11.67 -1.81 -6.16
C ILE A 188 -10.73 -0.89 -5.40
N ALA A 189 -10.12 0.05 -6.10
CA ALA A 189 -9.25 1.06 -5.52
C ALA A 189 -9.45 2.42 -6.18
N ARG A 190 -9.20 3.47 -5.41
CA ARG A 190 -9.12 4.85 -5.86
C ARG A 190 -7.80 5.42 -5.40
N THR A 191 -7.05 6.01 -6.32
CA THR A 191 -5.83 6.75 -6.04
C THR A 191 -6.05 8.22 -6.38
N ASN A 192 -6.08 9.09 -5.37
CA ASN A 192 -6.28 10.51 -5.54
C ASN A 192 -4.97 11.20 -5.93
N VAL A 193 -5.01 12.02 -6.97
CA VAL A 193 -3.95 12.97 -7.29
C VAL A 193 -4.20 14.25 -6.50
N ASN A 194 -3.19 14.67 -5.77
CA ASN A 194 -3.23 15.83 -4.90
C ASN A 194 -3.46 17.08 -5.74
N ALA A 195 -4.56 17.77 -5.45
CA ALA A 195 -4.94 19.05 -6.03
C ALA A 195 -3.82 20.12 -6.00
N ARG A 196 -2.86 20.05 -5.08
CA ARG A 196 -1.73 21.00 -5.02
C ARG A 196 -0.62 20.73 -6.02
N SER A 197 -0.62 19.58 -6.68
CA SER A 197 0.40 19.22 -7.67
C SER A 197 0.39 20.20 -8.83
N THR A 198 1.49 20.91 -9.09
CA THR A 198 1.63 21.91 -10.18
C THR A 198 1.61 21.34 -11.61
N ARG A 199 1.22 20.07 -11.80
CA ARG A 199 1.18 19.41 -13.12
C ARG A 199 0.19 20.05 -14.10
N ASP A 200 -0.72 20.88 -13.59
CA ASP A 200 -1.86 21.48 -14.29
C ASP A 200 -1.75 23.02 -14.42
N ILE A 201 -0.68 23.64 -13.92
CA ILE A 201 -0.54 25.11 -13.93
C ILE A 201 -0.05 25.63 -15.30
N VAL A 202 0.35 24.74 -16.20
CA VAL A 202 0.66 25.11 -17.60
C VAL A 202 -0.65 25.37 -18.35
N PRO A 203 -0.83 26.53 -19.01
CA PRO A 203 -2.04 26.82 -19.78
C PRO A 203 -2.37 25.72 -20.80
N GLY A 204 -3.59 25.17 -20.71
CA GLY A 204 -4.06 24.07 -21.58
C GLY A 204 -3.81 22.66 -21.03
N ALA A 205 -3.10 22.51 -19.91
CA ALA A 205 -2.96 21.22 -19.24
C ALA A 205 -4.22 20.88 -18.43
N GLU A 206 -4.73 19.66 -18.59
CA GLU A 206 -5.81 19.15 -17.75
C GLU A 206 -5.29 18.80 -16.36
N ARG A 207 -6.13 19.01 -15.36
CA ARG A 207 -5.84 18.65 -13.98
C ARG A 207 -6.17 17.19 -13.71
N PRO A 208 -5.18 16.34 -13.37
CA PRO A 208 -5.48 14.98 -12.94
C PRO A 208 -6.23 14.99 -11.61
N ASN A 209 -7.25 14.14 -11.49
CA ASN A 209 -8.11 14.04 -10.32
C ASN A 209 -7.86 12.72 -9.57
N ALA A 210 -8.38 11.61 -10.07
CA ALA A 210 -8.19 10.32 -9.44
C ALA A 210 -8.22 9.20 -10.46
N GLU A 211 -7.39 8.20 -10.25
CA GLU A 211 -7.42 6.95 -10.99
C GLU A 211 -8.23 5.93 -10.19
N TYR A 212 -9.05 5.14 -10.89
CA TYR A 212 -9.79 4.03 -10.28
C TYR A 212 -9.34 2.73 -10.90
N ALA A 213 -9.19 1.70 -10.08
CA ALA A 213 -8.85 0.36 -10.54
C ALA A 213 -9.84 -0.65 -9.96
N ALA A 214 -10.27 -1.60 -10.78
CA ALA A 214 -10.99 -2.78 -10.36
C ALA A 214 -10.20 -4.02 -10.78
N GLU A 215 -10.11 -5.02 -9.92
CA GLU A 215 -9.44 -6.28 -10.21
C GLU A 215 -10.34 -7.46 -9.83
N ILE A 216 -10.36 -8.47 -10.69
CA ILE A 216 -10.82 -9.83 -10.37
C ILE A 216 -9.68 -10.81 -10.62
N ASN A 217 -9.50 -11.75 -9.70
CA ASN A 217 -8.47 -12.78 -9.81
C ASN A 217 -8.95 -14.14 -9.30
N TYR A 218 -8.32 -15.21 -9.78
CA TYR A 218 -8.59 -16.58 -9.33
C TYR A 218 -7.27 -17.35 -9.19
N GLY A 219 -6.87 -17.65 -7.96
CA GLY A 219 -5.70 -18.46 -7.62
C GLY A 219 -6.01 -19.95 -7.66
N VAL A 220 -5.43 -20.65 -8.63
CA VAL A 220 -5.44 -22.10 -8.78
C VAL A 220 -4.25 -22.69 -8.03
N HIS A 221 -4.51 -23.45 -6.97
CA HIS A 221 -3.48 -24.18 -6.23
C HIS A 221 -3.28 -25.53 -6.90
N LEU A 222 -2.35 -25.56 -7.85
CA LEU A 222 -2.06 -26.76 -8.65
C LEU A 222 -1.40 -27.85 -7.80
N THR A 223 -0.49 -27.43 -6.92
CA THR A 223 0.19 -28.29 -5.93
C THR A 223 0.44 -27.47 -4.66
N ASP A 224 0.97 -28.11 -3.61
CA ASP A 224 1.34 -27.39 -2.36
C ASP A 224 2.48 -26.38 -2.57
N TRP A 225 3.22 -26.49 -3.67
CA TRP A 225 4.36 -25.65 -4.01
C TRP A 225 4.11 -24.71 -5.21
N LEU A 226 3.07 -24.91 -6.01
CA LEU A 226 2.75 -24.11 -7.20
C LEU A 226 1.34 -23.52 -7.15
N VAL A 227 1.27 -22.20 -7.28
CA VAL A 227 0.01 -21.46 -7.44
C VAL A 227 0.09 -20.58 -8.68
N LEU A 228 -0.93 -20.65 -9.53
CA LEU A 228 -1.12 -19.74 -10.67
C LEU A 228 -2.36 -18.89 -10.44
N LYS A 229 -2.28 -17.60 -10.75
CA LYS A 229 -3.34 -16.64 -10.44
C LYS A 229 -3.58 -15.71 -11.63
N PRO A 230 -4.39 -16.14 -12.62
CA PRO A 230 -4.92 -15.23 -13.62
C PRO A 230 -5.69 -14.08 -12.97
N ASN A 231 -5.55 -12.90 -13.55
CA ASN A 231 -6.27 -11.70 -13.14
C ASN A 231 -6.68 -10.84 -14.33
N ILE A 232 -7.76 -10.10 -14.15
CA ILE A 232 -8.23 -9.06 -15.07
C ILE A 232 -8.34 -7.77 -14.26
N GLN A 233 -7.70 -6.72 -14.75
CA GLN A 233 -7.77 -5.39 -14.17
C GLN A 233 -8.43 -4.43 -15.14
N TYR A 234 -9.26 -3.52 -14.62
CA TYR A 234 -9.87 -2.44 -15.36
C TYR A 234 -9.51 -1.12 -14.68
N ILE A 235 -8.86 -0.23 -15.43
CA ILE A 235 -8.34 1.05 -14.95
C ILE A 235 -9.12 2.16 -15.65
N ILE A 236 -9.75 3.02 -14.85
CA ILE A 236 -10.51 4.19 -15.28
C ILE A 236 -9.69 5.43 -14.93
N ASP A 237 -9.64 6.38 -15.86
CA ASP A 237 -8.84 7.61 -15.78
C ASP A 237 -7.37 7.32 -15.43
N PRO A 238 -6.60 6.56 -16.26
CA PRO A 238 -5.19 6.29 -16.01
C PRO A 238 -4.38 7.57 -15.72
N GLY A 239 -3.63 7.58 -14.63
CA GLY A 239 -2.88 8.74 -14.15
C GLY A 239 -3.76 9.86 -13.55
N GLY A 240 -5.07 9.66 -13.48
CA GLY A 240 -6.08 10.60 -13.01
C GLY A 240 -6.66 11.52 -14.09
N TYR A 241 -6.37 11.28 -15.37
CA TYR A 241 -6.83 12.13 -16.48
C TYR A 241 -8.14 11.61 -17.08
N ALA A 242 -9.18 12.44 -17.12
CA ALA A 242 -10.53 11.99 -17.53
C ALA A 242 -10.67 11.74 -19.04
N HIS A 243 -9.75 12.29 -19.84
CA HIS A 243 -9.68 12.03 -21.29
C HIS A 243 -8.86 10.79 -21.64
N ALA A 244 -8.10 10.23 -20.67
CA ALA A 244 -7.29 9.06 -20.93
C ALA A 244 -8.22 7.86 -21.15
N THR A 245 -7.98 7.11 -22.22
CA THR A 245 -8.77 5.91 -22.52
C THR A 245 -8.60 4.88 -21.41
N ASP A 246 -9.72 4.36 -20.91
CA ASP A 246 -9.74 3.26 -19.95
C ASP A 246 -8.95 2.04 -20.45
N VAL A 247 -8.31 1.34 -19.52
CA VAL A 247 -7.41 0.23 -19.84
C VAL A 247 -7.92 -1.06 -19.22
N VAL A 248 -7.99 -2.12 -20.03
CA VAL A 248 -8.15 -3.50 -19.54
C VAL A 248 -6.79 -4.19 -19.61
N VAL A 249 -6.36 -4.77 -18.49
CA VAL A 249 -5.12 -5.53 -18.39
C VAL A 249 -5.44 -6.98 -18.05
N LEU A 250 -4.85 -7.90 -18.82
CA LEU A 250 -4.88 -9.33 -18.53
C LEU A 250 -3.54 -9.72 -17.92
N GLY A 251 -3.57 -10.35 -16.76
CA GLY A 251 -2.39 -10.70 -15.98
C GLY A 251 -2.38 -12.16 -15.53
N MET A 252 -1.19 -12.63 -15.15
CA MET A 252 -0.97 -13.95 -14.56
C MET A 252 0.15 -13.85 -13.53
N ASP A 253 -0.16 -14.12 -12.27
CA ASP A 253 0.84 -14.23 -11.21
C ASP A 253 1.16 -15.70 -10.92
N GLY A 254 2.44 -16.02 -10.79
CA GLY A 254 2.91 -17.35 -10.39
C GLY A 254 3.66 -17.31 -9.06
N SER A 255 3.36 -18.24 -8.16
CA SER A 255 4.12 -18.44 -6.93
C SER A 255 4.64 -19.87 -6.86
N ILE A 256 5.95 -20.00 -6.67
CA ILE A 256 6.65 -21.29 -6.48
C ILE A 256 7.34 -21.27 -5.13
N LYS A 257 7.24 -22.38 -4.38
CA LYS A 257 7.96 -22.60 -3.12
C LYS A 257 8.84 -23.83 -3.26
N PHE A 258 10.12 -23.69 -2.96
CA PHE A 258 11.08 -24.79 -2.92
C PHE A 258 11.28 -25.27 -1.47
#